data_AF-A0A8C7JB20-F1
#
_entry.id   AF-A0A8C7JB20-F1
#
_cell.length_a   1.000
_cell.length_b   1.000
_cell.length_c   1.000
_cell.angle_alpha   90.00
_cell.angle_beta   90.00
_cell.angle_gamma   90.00
#
_symmetry.space_group_name_H-M   'P 1'
#
loop_
_entity.id
_entity.type
_entity.pdbx_description
1 polymer ?
#
loop_
_entity_poly.entity_id
_entity_poly.type
_entity_poly.pdbx_seq_one_letter_code
_entity_poly.pdbx_strand_id
1 'polypeptide(L)'
;MAVSNYSLKVNRQLLDPSFESYRLSLEPIPIYNVELDAAVAEVKLKDSQYTLDHVRAFGMYNYLHIDPWYEDSVFFVDCKGRVLNLTVTLDTALGKPIEVFHMPSDPTVCEERLCASLSFTSATWASLSDGAGRLYLLRTSMRRENCSLKWEPLFSEEMGEPFTILHSISHVQAGVHSMEVLLLRIQKDPSSDSDAKGSGYSVSLEWITVSNTSNNACTCILKRKMLRGKSVPHYAALEPQGKGLMVASEKPFVFTHVDGALLEQPAAHAMEVESSADPIYFWQQTIEDITVSVRMPEGITKDDVLFKLSMENVSVGVQGFAPLLEGQLHAPVDPEASAWIIKDEKSLEVTLQKRSEGPMWPELLTGGDGRGEFLMSEEQTALLHERLTCLTTEDMNANPDMGKPPCNAQELEDCDGFPEDSSNLTRFDGESLKPTHVVNLGSHQYLFTVDLNPSEMPSFCLRHDVDALLWQPRPDQPSNMWEHIATFNALGYVQASKRDKKFATCPPNFSYAALGECLRRVFIYRQPSPVDTVLFNRMQGRQVGQVAKQQVASLESNNIVLGFRATNERLFVLTSNNLFVLKINN
;
A
#
# COMPACT_ATOMS: atom_id res chain seq x y z
N MET A 1 0.33 -16.75 16.98
CA MET A 1 1.57 -17.07 16.24
C MET A 1 2.03 -15.76 15.61
N ALA A 2 3.25 -15.31 15.92
CA ALA A 2 3.81 -14.10 15.35
C ALA A 2 3.83 -14.23 13.82
N VAL A 3 3.23 -13.28 13.11
CA VAL A 3 3.28 -13.23 11.65
C VAL A 3 4.75 -13.06 11.26
N SER A 4 5.27 -13.90 10.37
CA SER A 4 6.67 -13.81 9.97
C SER A 4 6.88 -12.53 9.16
N ASN A 5 7.59 -11.57 9.76
CA ASN A 5 8.08 -10.40 9.04
C ASN A 5 9.06 -10.87 7.96
N TYR A 6 8.71 -10.59 6.71
CA TYR A 6 9.50 -10.95 5.54
C TYR A 6 10.17 -9.68 4.99
N SER A 7 11.39 -9.81 4.47
CA SER A 7 12.12 -8.70 3.86
C SER A 7 12.32 -8.95 2.37
N LEU A 8 12.09 -7.94 1.54
CA LEU A 8 12.32 -8.00 0.10
C LEU A 8 13.81 -8.17 -0.19
N LYS A 9 14.15 -9.18 -1.02
CA LYS A 9 15.54 -9.48 -1.38
C LYS A 9 15.89 -8.85 -2.72
N VAL A 10 16.63 -7.74 -2.66
CA VAL A 10 17.06 -7.04 -3.88
C VAL A 10 18.14 -7.84 -4.60
N ASN A 11 17.87 -8.21 -5.85
CA ASN A 11 18.89 -8.78 -6.73
C ASN A 11 19.89 -7.72 -7.17
N ARG A 12 21.11 -7.74 -6.59
CA ARG A 12 22.18 -6.79 -6.90
C ARG A 12 22.70 -6.85 -8.32
N GLN A 13 22.49 -7.97 -9.04
CA GLN A 13 22.93 -8.10 -10.44
C GLN A 13 22.09 -7.26 -11.39
N LEU A 14 20.90 -6.85 -10.97
CA LEU A 14 19.99 -6.01 -11.76
C LEU A 14 20.17 -4.52 -11.46
N LEU A 15 21.01 -4.15 -10.50
CA LEU A 15 21.28 -2.74 -10.17
C LEU A 15 22.48 -2.25 -10.98
N ASP A 16 22.39 -1.02 -11.46
CA ASP A 16 23.50 -0.33 -12.11
C ASP A 16 23.97 0.86 -11.25
N PRO A 17 24.93 0.66 -10.33
CA PRO A 17 25.46 1.74 -9.50
C PRO A 17 26.29 2.76 -10.29
N SER A 18 26.59 2.48 -11.56
CA SER A 18 27.32 3.38 -12.45
C SER A 18 26.41 4.19 -13.37
N PHE A 19 25.09 4.04 -13.23
CA PHE A 19 24.13 4.79 -14.02
C PHE A 19 24.21 6.29 -13.72
N GLU A 20 24.52 7.10 -14.74
CA GLU A 20 24.66 8.55 -14.58
C GLU A 20 23.35 9.30 -14.87
N SER A 21 22.80 9.14 -16.08
CA SER A 21 21.65 9.93 -16.53
C SER A 21 21.04 9.39 -17.82
N TYR A 22 19.78 9.74 -18.05
CA TYR A 22 19.14 9.60 -19.36
C TYR A 22 19.58 10.74 -20.30
N ARG A 23 19.96 10.40 -21.53
CA ARG A 23 20.25 11.38 -22.58
C ARG A 23 19.00 11.71 -23.37
N LEU A 24 18.69 12.99 -23.53
CA LEU A 24 17.55 13.43 -24.34
C LEU A 24 17.75 13.00 -25.80
N SER A 25 16.80 12.25 -26.34
CA SER A 25 16.70 11.90 -27.75
C SER A 25 15.59 12.71 -28.41
N LEU A 26 15.90 13.32 -29.54
CA LEU A 26 14.96 14.07 -30.39
C LEU A 26 14.43 13.21 -31.56
N GLU A 27 14.73 11.90 -31.55
CA GLU A 27 14.18 10.97 -32.53
C GLU A 27 12.65 10.98 -32.46
N PRO A 28 11.94 11.22 -33.58
CA PRO A 28 10.49 11.31 -33.58
C PRO A 28 9.88 9.96 -33.26
N ILE A 29 8.84 9.97 -32.42
CA ILE A 29 8.01 8.80 -32.15
C ILE A 29 6.78 8.91 -33.04
N PRO A 30 6.52 7.95 -33.94
CA PRO A 30 5.28 7.94 -34.73
C PRO A 30 4.06 7.89 -33.80
N ILE A 31 3.17 8.86 -33.96
CA ILE A 31 1.92 8.95 -33.19
C ILE A 31 0.75 8.86 -34.17
N TYR A 32 -0.13 7.89 -33.94
CA TYR A 32 -1.36 7.72 -34.69
C TYR A 32 -2.54 8.09 -33.79
N ASN A 33 -3.55 8.73 -34.35
CA ASN A 33 -4.74 9.19 -33.62
C ASN A 33 -5.98 8.54 -34.20
N VAL A 34 -6.80 7.95 -33.34
CA VAL A 34 -8.13 7.42 -33.66
C VAL A 34 -9.18 8.26 -32.94
N GLU A 35 -10.00 8.97 -33.71
CA GLU A 35 -11.15 9.69 -33.19
C GLU A 35 -12.27 8.71 -32.79
N LEU A 36 -12.83 8.92 -31.60
CA LEU A 36 -13.88 8.07 -31.04
C LEU A 36 -15.26 8.60 -31.45
N ASP A 37 -16.14 7.68 -31.86
CA ASP A 37 -17.52 8.03 -32.25
C ASP A 37 -18.40 8.45 -31.05
N ALA A 38 -17.95 8.17 -29.81
CA ALA A 38 -18.57 8.59 -28.57
C ALA A 38 -17.48 8.79 -27.50
N ALA A 39 -17.74 9.67 -26.53
CA ALA A 39 -16.79 9.91 -25.46
C ALA A 39 -16.64 8.68 -24.55
N VAL A 40 -15.47 8.49 -23.97
CA VAL A 40 -15.22 7.50 -22.91
C VAL A 40 -16.18 7.74 -21.74
N ALA A 41 -16.65 6.67 -21.08
CA ALA A 41 -17.49 6.75 -19.87
C ALA A 41 -16.68 7.21 -18.65
N GLU A 42 -16.12 8.41 -18.70
CA GLU A 42 -15.45 9.04 -17.59
C GLU A 42 -16.46 9.35 -16.47
N VAL A 43 -16.14 8.90 -15.26
CA VAL A 43 -16.88 9.25 -14.04
C VAL A 43 -16.06 10.28 -13.28
N LYS A 44 -16.66 11.44 -13.03
CA LYS A 44 -16.07 12.50 -12.21
C LYS A 44 -16.53 12.34 -10.77
N LEU A 45 -15.58 12.44 -9.84
CA LEU A 45 -15.88 12.44 -8.42
C LEU A 45 -16.78 13.62 -8.05
N LYS A 46 -17.78 13.38 -7.21
CA LYS A 46 -18.64 14.41 -6.64
C LYS A 46 -18.00 15.06 -5.41
N ASP A 47 -18.52 16.21 -4.99
CA ASP A 47 -18.06 16.91 -3.78
C ASP A 47 -18.16 16.04 -2.52
N SER A 48 -19.16 15.18 -2.42
CA SER A 48 -19.30 14.22 -1.31
C SER A 48 -18.26 13.09 -1.34
N GLN A 49 -17.67 12.81 -2.50
CA GLN A 49 -16.72 11.72 -2.76
C GLN A 49 -15.28 12.24 -2.91
N TYR A 50 -14.96 13.39 -2.32
CA TYR A 50 -13.63 14.01 -2.43
C TYR A 50 -12.73 13.65 -1.24
N THR A 51 -12.73 12.37 -0.82
CA THR A 51 -11.76 11.88 0.17
C THR A 51 -10.51 11.33 -0.51
N LEU A 52 -9.39 11.25 0.22
CA LEU A 52 -8.14 10.70 -0.30
C LEU A 52 -8.33 9.31 -0.94
N ASP A 53 -9.12 8.45 -0.29
CA ASP A 53 -9.43 7.10 -0.77
C ASP A 53 -10.19 7.10 -2.11
N HIS A 54 -11.20 7.96 -2.27
CA HIS A 54 -11.93 8.07 -3.53
C HIS A 54 -11.05 8.59 -4.67
N VAL A 55 -10.19 9.58 -4.39
CA VAL A 55 -9.25 10.10 -5.39
C VAL A 55 -8.25 9.02 -5.81
N ARG A 56 -7.74 8.23 -4.85
CA ARG A 56 -6.85 7.09 -5.14
C ARG A 56 -7.55 5.98 -5.93
N ALA A 57 -8.75 5.58 -5.55
CA ALA A 57 -9.48 4.48 -6.19
C ALA A 57 -10.04 4.85 -7.58
N PHE A 58 -10.61 6.05 -7.72
CA PHE A 58 -11.42 6.41 -8.88
C PHE A 58 -10.89 7.63 -9.64
N GLY A 59 -10.22 8.57 -8.96
CA GLY A 59 -9.63 9.76 -9.61
C GLY A 59 -8.48 9.42 -10.57
N MET A 60 -7.71 8.37 -10.26
CA MET A 60 -6.60 7.88 -11.08
C MET A 60 -6.92 6.55 -11.78
N TYR A 61 -8.21 6.25 -11.98
CA TYR A 61 -8.64 5.05 -12.66
C TYR A 61 -8.17 5.03 -14.12
N ASN A 62 -7.64 3.89 -14.57
CA ASN A 62 -7.19 3.70 -15.94
C ASN A 62 -8.31 3.05 -16.76
N TYR A 63 -9.01 3.86 -17.57
CA TYR A 63 -10.15 3.45 -18.39
C TYR A 63 -9.75 2.61 -19.62
N LEU A 64 -8.44 2.42 -19.84
CA LEU A 64 -7.91 1.62 -20.94
C LEU A 64 -7.41 0.28 -20.42
N HIS A 65 -7.87 -0.81 -21.02
CA HIS A 65 -7.51 -2.17 -20.67
C HIS A 65 -6.80 -2.82 -21.85
N ILE A 66 -5.70 -3.49 -21.59
CA ILE A 66 -5.01 -4.29 -22.61
C ILE A 66 -5.41 -5.75 -22.48
N ASP A 67 -5.47 -6.47 -23.60
CA ASP A 67 -5.60 -7.93 -23.56
C ASP A 67 -4.25 -8.57 -23.19
N PRO A 68 -4.14 -9.26 -22.04
CA PRO A 68 -2.88 -9.85 -21.61
C PRO A 68 -2.32 -10.93 -22.55
N TRP A 69 -3.14 -11.48 -23.45
CA TRP A 69 -2.71 -12.47 -24.44
C TRP A 69 -2.40 -11.86 -25.81
N TYR A 70 -2.85 -10.62 -26.06
CA TYR A 70 -2.74 -9.94 -27.35
C TYR A 70 -2.41 -8.47 -27.16
N GLU A 71 -1.12 -8.16 -27.12
CA GLU A 71 -0.61 -6.80 -26.81
C GLU A 71 -1.17 -5.71 -27.76
N ASP A 72 -1.54 -6.06 -28.99
CA ASP A 72 -2.09 -5.12 -29.97
C ASP A 72 -3.59 -4.82 -29.80
N SER A 73 -4.26 -5.43 -28.82
CA SER A 73 -5.70 -5.27 -28.60
C SER A 73 -5.98 -4.53 -27.29
N VAL A 74 -6.69 -3.41 -27.40
CA VAL A 74 -7.07 -2.57 -26.26
C VAL A 74 -8.58 -2.34 -26.20
N PHE A 75 -9.07 -2.21 -24.98
CA PHE A 75 -10.49 -2.17 -24.65
C PHE A 75 -10.80 -0.97 -23.75
N PHE A 76 -11.97 -0.37 -23.95
CA PHE A 76 -12.48 0.71 -23.12
C PHE A 76 -14.02 0.75 -23.19
N VAL A 77 -14.62 1.51 -22.28
CA VAL A 77 -16.09 1.67 -22.20
C VAL A 77 -16.46 3.10 -22.56
N ASP A 78 -17.44 3.28 -23.43
CA ASP A 78 -17.95 4.60 -23.82
C ASP A 78 -19.19 5.03 -23.00
N CYS A 79 -19.55 6.30 -23.11
CA CYS A 79 -20.69 6.90 -22.40
C CYS A 79 -22.05 6.32 -22.82
N LYS A 80 -22.10 5.47 -23.86
CA LYS A 80 -23.29 4.73 -24.29
C LYS A 80 -23.36 3.33 -23.67
N GLY A 81 -22.43 2.98 -22.78
CA GLY A 81 -22.38 1.66 -22.13
C GLY A 81 -21.86 0.55 -23.04
N ARG A 82 -21.15 0.89 -24.11
CA ARG A 82 -20.56 -0.07 -25.04
C ARG A 82 -19.13 -0.39 -24.63
N VAL A 83 -18.80 -1.68 -24.58
CA VAL A 83 -17.42 -2.14 -24.52
C VAL A 83 -16.89 -2.18 -25.95
N LEU A 84 -15.85 -1.39 -26.20
CA LEU A 84 -15.23 -1.22 -27.51
C LEU A 84 -13.84 -1.84 -27.50
N ASN A 85 -13.47 -2.49 -28.61
CA ASN A 85 -12.14 -3.05 -28.86
C ASN A 85 -11.48 -2.32 -30.03
N LEU A 86 -10.23 -1.89 -29.87
CA LEU A 86 -9.36 -1.51 -30.98
C LEU A 86 -8.19 -2.49 -31.05
N THR A 87 -8.04 -3.15 -32.20
CA THR A 87 -6.89 -4.03 -32.49
C THR A 87 -6.02 -3.39 -33.57
N VAL A 88 -4.72 -3.27 -33.31
CA VAL A 88 -3.76 -2.72 -34.28
C VAL A 88 -3.21 -3.86 -35.14
N THR A 89 -3.65 -3.94 -36.40
CA THR A 89 -3.09 -4.90 -37.37
C THR A 89 -1.98 -4.28 -38.22
N LEU A 90 -2.13 -3.01 -38.57
CA LEU A 90 -1.21 -2.24 -39.41
C LEU A 90 -1.14 -0.82 -38.86
N ASP A 91 0.07 -0.34 -38.53
CA ASP A 91 0.27 0.97 -37.92
C ASP A 91 -0.29 2.12 -38.77
N THR A 92 -0.20 2.00 -40.10
CA THR A 92 -0.63 3.03 -41.05
C THR A 92 -2.12 3.01 -41.38
N ALA A 93 -2.86 2.00 -40.92
CA ALA A 93 -4.27 1.81 -41.25
C ALA A 93 -5.06 1.36 -40.01
N LEU A 94 -5.11 2.23 -39.01
CA LEU A 94 -5.93 1.98 -37.82
C LEU A 94 -7.41 2.02 -38.19
N GLY A 95 -8.13 0.93 -37.87
CA GLY A 95 -9.58 0.86 -37.99
C GLY A 95 -10.30 1.66 -36.90
N LYS A 96 -11.64 1.65 -36.95
CA LYS A 96 -12.45 2.17 -35.85
C LYS A 96 -12.62 1.12 -34.74
N PRO A 97 -12.78 1.54 -33.47
CA PRO A 97 -13.12 0.63 -32.39
C PRO A 97 -14.43 -0.13 -32.67
N ILE A 98 -14.44 -1.43 -32.41
CA ILE A 98 -15.55 -2.35 -32.67
C ILE A 98 -16.28 -2.63 -31.36
N GLU A 99 -17.62 -2.57 -31.36
CA GLU A 99 -18.45 -2.95 -30.22
C GLU A 99 -18.43 -4.47 -30.02
N VAL A 100 -17.91 -4.91 -28.88
CA VAL A 100 -17.88 -6.34 -28.49
C VAL A 100 -18.98 -6.67 -27.49
N PHE A 101 -19.45 -5.70 -26.69
CA PHE A 101 -20.53 -5.92 -25.73
C PHE A 101 -21.27 -4.61 -25.46
N HIS A 102 -22.56 -4.70 -25.14
CA HIS A 102 -23.39 -3.56 -24.78
C HIS A 102 -24.07 -3.87 -23.45
N MET A 103 -23.79 -3.07 -22.42
CA MET A 103 -24.40 -3.26 -21.11
C MET A 103 -25.89 -2.92 -21.17
N PRO A 104 -26.79 -3.83 -20.76
CA PRO A 104 -28.22 -3.54 -20.76
C PRO A 104 -28.48 -2.29 -19.92
N SER A 105 -29.09 -1.28 -20.52
CA SER A 105 -29.35 0.00 -19.86
C SER A 105 -30.46 -0.17 -18.82
N ASP A 106 -30.11 -0.21 -17.53
CA ASP A 106 -31.13 -0.04 -16.49
C ASP A 106 -31.34 1.46 -16.19
N PRO A 107 -32.60 1.95 -16.22
CA PRO A 107 -32.94 3.36 -16.03
C PRO A 107 -32.85 3.84 -14.57
N THR A 108 -32.42 2.99 -13.64
CA THR A 108 -32.10 3.41 -12.29
C THR A 108 -30.78 4.18 -12.34
N VAL A 109 -30.90 5.51 -12.41
CA VAL A 109 -29.80 6.44 -12.20
C VAL A 109 -29.25 6.17 -10.80
N CYS A 110 -28.29 5.24 -10.69
CA CYS A 110 -27.50 5.09 -9.48
C CYS A 110 -26.76 6.42 -9.33
N GLU A 111 -27.21 7.24 -8.38
CA GLU A 111 -26.64 8.56 -8.19
C GLU A 111 -25.13 8.46 -7.91
N GLU A 112 -24.68 7.41 -7.24
CA GLU A 112 -23.29 7.18 -6.85
C GLU A 112 -22.53 6.20 -7.78
N ARG A 113 -22.89 6.16 -9.07
CA ARG A 113 -22.19 5.31 -10.06
C ARG A 113 -20.67 5.57 -10.06
N LEU A 114 -19.90 4.49 -10.08
CA LEU A 114 -18.45 4.45 -10.27
C LEU A 114 -18.08 4.17 -11.74
N CYS A 115 -16.78 4.20 -12.06
CA CYS A 115 -16.30 3.82 -13.37
C CYS A 115 -16.63 2.34 -13.69
N ALA A 116 -17.05 2.08 -14.93
CA ALA A 116 -17.13 0.72 -15.43
C ALA A 116 -15.71 0.12 -15.44
N SER A 117 -15.58 -1.13 -15.00
CA SER A 117 -14.28 -1.78 -14.85
C SER A 117 -14.23 -3.15 -15.49
N LEU A 118 -13.15 -3.42 -16.21
CA LEU A 118 -12.94 -4.64 -16.97
C LEU A 118 -11.67 -5.36 -16.50
N SER A 119 -11.76 -6.67 -16.29
CA SER A 119 -10.60 -7.53 -16.03
C SER A 119 -10.70 -8.82 -16.85
N PHE A 120 -9.62 -9.16 -17.56
CA PHE A 120 -9.57 -10.38 -18.38
C PHE A 120 -9.25 -11.60 -17.53
N THR A 121 -10.31 -12.31 -17.12
CA THR A 121 -10.23 -13.48 -16.24
C THR A 121 -9.49 -14.66 -16.88
N SER A 122 -9.56 -14.79 -18.22
CA SER A 122 -8.79 -15.79 -18.99
C SER A 122 -8.67 -15.40 -20.46
N ALA A 123 -7.99 -16.23 -21.26
CA ALA A 123 -7.92 -16.09 -22.72
C ALA A 123 -9.31 -16.13 -23.41
N THR A 124 -10.35 -16.61 -22.71
CA THR A 124 -11.70 -16.76 -23.26
C THR A 124 -12.80 -16.14 -22.41
N TRP A 125 -12.47 -15.55 -21.25
CA TRP A 125 -13.42 -14.95 -20.31
C TRP A 125 -12.97 -13.56 -19.86
N ALA A 126 -13.94 -12.69 -19.60
CA ALA A 126 -13.73 -11.38 -19.01
C ALA A 126 -14.79 -11.11 -17.93
N SER A 127 -14.39 -10.41 -16.88
CA SER A 127 -15.27 -9.90 -15.84
C SER A 127 -15.46 -8.40 -16.05
N LEU A 128 -16.71 -7.94 -16.00
CA LEU A 128 -17.10 -6.56 -16.26
C LEU A 128 -18.02 -6.07 -15.13
N SER A 129 -17.74 -4.90 -14.60
CA SER A 129 -18.65 -4.14 -13.74
C SER A 129 -19.21 -2.97 -14.53
N ASP A 130 -20.51 -2.70 -14.37
CA ASP A 130 -21.15 -1.50 -14.92
C ASP A 130 -20.94 -0.24 -14.06
N GLY A 131 -20.23 -0.37 -12.93
CA GLY A 131 -20.00 0.70 -11.97
C GLY A 131 -21.26 1.11 -11.18
N ALA A 132 -22.42 0.50 -11.42
CA ALA A 132 -23.66 0.74 -10.67
C ALA A 132 -23.98 -0.39 -9.67
N GLY A 133 -23.18 -1.45 -9.66
CA GLY A 133 -23.31 -2.56 -8.72
C GLY A 133 -23.63 -3.91 -9.36
N ARG A 134 -23.62 -4.02 -10.70
CA ARG A 134 -23.83 -5.30 -11.38
C ARG A 134 -22.53 -5.90 -11.90
N LEU A 135 -22.31 -7.18 -11.61
CA LEU A 135 -21.19 -7.98 -12.11
C LEU A 135 -21.64 -8.81 -13.30
N TYR A 136 -20.85 -8.80 -14.38
CA TYR A 136 -21.02 -9.65 -15.54
C TYR A 136 -19.78 -10.54 -15.72
N LEU A 137 -19.99 -11.84 -15.94
CA LEU A 137 -18.95 -12.72 -16.49
C LEU A 137 -19.30 -13.05 -17.93
N LEU A 138 -18.42 -12.58 -18.82
CA LEU A 138 -18.61 -12.58 -20.25
C LEU A 138 -17.73 -13.65 -20.87
N ARG A 139 -18.31 -14.50 -21.71
CA ARG A 139 -17.58 -15.40 -22.59
C ARG A 139 -17.17 -14.62 -23.83
N THR A 140 -15.86 -14.43 -23.97
CA THR A 140 -15.25 -13.65 -25.07
C THR A 140 -14.84 -14.51 -26.27
N SER A 141 -14.92 -15.84 -26.15
CA SER A 141 -14.36 -16.80 -27.11
C SER A 141 -12.86 -16.57 -27.35
N MET A 142 -12.26 -17.22 -28.37
CA MET A 142 -10.85 -16.96 -28.70
C MET A 142 -10.72 -15.59 -29.38
N ARG A 143 -10.23 -14.59 -28.63
CA ARG A 143 -10.22 -13.17 -29.03
C ARG A 143 -9.37 -12.86 -30.27
N ARG A 144 -8.34 -13.66 -30.58
CA ARG A 144 -7.49 -13.48 -31.79
C ARG A 144 -8.22 -13.71 -33.10
N GLU A 145 -8.99 -14.79 -33.16
CA GLU A 145 -9.64 -15.24 -34.39
C GLU A 145 -10.98 -14.53 -34.59
N ASN A 146 -11.53 -14.00 -33.50
CA ASN A 146 -12.90 -13.52 -33.43
C ASN A 146 -12.99 -12.09 -32.86
N CYS A 147 -12.12 -11.19 -33.31
CA CYS A 147 -12.08 -9.80 -32.83
C CYS A 147 -13.41 -9.03 -32.98
N SER A 148 -14.32 -9.50 -33.84
CA SER A 148 -15.62 -8.90 -34.13
C SER A 148 -16.82 -9.66 -33.53
N LEU A 149 -16.61 -10.78 -32.83
CA LEU A 149 -17.71 -11.50 -32.19
C LEU A 149 -18.19 -10.73 -30.96
N LYS A 150 -19.52 -10.64 -30.83
CA LYS A 150 -20.14 -10.13 -29.61
C LYS A 150 -19.92 -11.11 -28.46
N TRP A 151 -19.59 -10.58 -27.29
CA TRP A 151 -19.39 -11.36 -26.08
C TRP A 151 -20.75 -11.76 -25.48
N GLU A 152 -20.79 -12.97 -24.93
CA GLU A 152 -22.00 -13.54 -24.36
C GLU A 152 -21.97 -13.45 -22.83
N PRO A 153 -22.95 -12.82 -22.17
CA PRO A 153 -23.03 -12.82 -20.72
C PRO A 153 -23.54 -14.18 -20.24
N LEU A 154 -22.68 -14.94 -19.56
CA LEU A 154 -23.04 -16.25 -18.99
C LEU A 154 -23.39 -16.18 -17.50
N PHE A 155 -22.98 -15.11 -16.83
CA PHE A 155 -23.39 -14.79 -15.47
C PHE A 155 -23.59 -13.29 -15.35
N SER A 156 -24.68 -12.90 -14.71
CA SER A 156 -25.00 -11.51 -14.39
C SER A 156 -25.69 -11.47 -13.04
N GLU A 157 -25.12 -10.75 -12.09
CA GLU A 157 -25.66 -10.65 -10.73
C GLU A 157 -25.54 -9.23 -10.20
N GLU A 158 -26.60 -8.79 -9.53
CA GLU A 158 -26.65 -7.50 -8.84
C GLU A 158 -26.07 -7.64 -7.44
N MET A 159 -24.95 -6.97 -7.20
CA MET A 159 -24.17 -7.05 -5.99
C MET A 159 -24.50 -5.92 -5.00
N GLY A 160 -25.61 -5.21 -5.21
CA GLY A 160 -26.08 -4.11 -4.39
C GLY A 160 -25.36 -2.80 -4.71
N GLU A 161 -24.30 -2.48 -3.96
CA GLU A 161 -23.62 -1.19 -4.08
C GLU A 161 -22.64 -1.14 -5.28
N PRO A 162 -22.26 0.06 -5.74
CA PRO A 162 -21.19 0.25 -6.71
C PRO A 162 -19.85 -0.37 -6.28
N PHE A 163 -19.10 -0.90 -7.24
CA PHE A 163 -17.76 -1.43 -7.02
C PHE A 163 -16.91 -1.37 -8.30
N THR A 164 -15.59 -1.45 -8.13
CA THR A 164 -14.64 -1.66 -9.23
C THR A 164 -13.96 -3.03 -9.11
N ILE A 165 -13.65 -3.64 -10.25
CA ILE A 165 -12.89 -4.89 -10.31
C ILE A 165 -11.40 -4.56 -10.25
N LEU A 166 -10.68 -5.12 -9.28
CA LEU A 166 -9.23 -4.96 -9.15
C LEU A 166 -8.48 -6.05 -9.90
N HIS A 167 -8.92 -7.31 -9.79
CA HIS A 167 -8.26 -8.45 -10.42
C HIS A 167 -9.24 -9.61 -10.60
N SER A 168 -9.04 -10.43 -11.63
CA SER A 168 -9.82 -11.65 -11.83
C SER A 168 -8.98 -12.75 -12.46
N ILE A 169 -9.24 -14.01 -12.11
CA ILE A 169 -8.54 -15.18 -12.64
C ILE A 169 -9.51 -16.35 -12.84
N SER A 170 -9.24 -17.21 -13.81
CA SER A 170 -9.94 -18.48 -13.99
C SER A 170 -9.02 -19.66 -13.68
N HIS A 171 -9.57 -20.73 -13.14
CA HIS A 171 -8.86 -22.00 -13.01
C HIS A 171 -9.83 -23.17 -13.05
N VAL A 172 -9.31 -24.37 -13.34
CA VAL A 172 -10.10 -25.60 -13.33
C VAL A 172 -9.54 -26.50 -12.23
N GLN A 173 -10.38 -26.88 -11.27
CA GLN A 173 -10.00 -27.75 -10.16
C GLN A 173 -11.01 -28.90 -10.06
N ALA A 174 -10.52 -30.15 -10.06
CA ALA A 174 -11.35 -31.35 -10.03
C ALA A 174 -12.47 -31.39 -11.10
N GLY A 175 -12.23 -30.84 -12.29
CA GLY A 175 -13.20 -30.79 -13.40
C GLY A 175 -14.23 -29.67 -13.31
N VAL A 176 -14.20 -28.85 -12.25
CA VAL A 176 -15.05 -27.67 -12.08
C VAL A 176 -14.27 -26.44 -12.53
N HIS A 177 -14.86 -25.65 -13.43
CA HIS A 177 -14.32 -24.36 -13.84
C HIS A 177 -14.77 -23.28 -12.85
N SER A 178 -13.80 -22.64 -12.21
CA SER A 178 -13.99 -21.60 -11.20
C SER A 178 -13.34 -20.29 -11.67
N MET A 179 -14.02 -19.19 -11.41
CA MET A 179 -13.53 -17.84 -11.62
C MET A 179 -13.50 -17.11 -10.30
N GLU A 180 -12.37 -16.49 -10.02
CA GLU A 180 -12.17 -15.66 -8.84
C GLU A 180 -12.14 -14.20 -9.29
N VAL A 181 -12.91 -13.34 -8.63
CA VAL A 181 -12.99 -11.91 -8.94
C VAL A 181 -12.83 -11.14 -7.64
N LEU A 182 -11.94 -10.15 -7.63
CA LEU A 182 -11.67 -9.27 -6.51
C LEU A 182 -12.28 -7.90 -6.78
N LEU A 183 -13.23 -7.49 -5.93
CA LEU A 183 -13.92 -6.21 -6.01
C LEU A 183 -13.41 -5.24 -4.94
N LEU A 184 -13.39 -3.95 -5.25
CA LEU A 184 -13.15 -2.85 -4.33
C LEU A 184 -14.42 -2.02 -4.14
N ARG A 185 -14.76 -1.74 -2.89
CA ARG A 185 -15.87 -0.88 -2.48
C ARG A 185 -15.40 0.17 -1.49
N ILE A 186 -15.93 1.38 -1.63
CA ILE A 186 -15.82 2.44 -0.65
C ILE A 186 -17.25 2.76 -0.21
N GLN A 187 -17.56 2.53 1.06
CA GLN A 187 -18.91 2.65 1.61
C GLN A 187 -18.92 3.77 2.65
N LYS A 188 -20.02 4.51 2.74
CA LYS A 188 -20.20 5.51 3.79
C LYS A 188 -20.50 4.78 5.10
N ASP A 189 -19.79 5.14 6.17
CA ASP A 189 -20.02 4.53 7.48
C ASP A 189 -21.36 5.01 8.06
N PRO A 190 -22.29 4.11 8.41
CA PRO A 190 -23.61 4.51 8.90
C PRO A 190 -23.57 5.16 10.30
N SER A 191 -22.45 5.03 11.03
CA SER A 191 -22.27 5.60 12.37
C SER A 191 -21.62 7.00 12.38
N SER A 192 -21.38 7.62 11.22
CA SER A 192 -20.67 8.91 11.13
C SER A 192 -21.53 10.13 11.43
N ASP A 193 -22.82 9.97 11.74
CA ASP A 193 -23.75 11.08 11.99
C ASP A 193 -23.55 11.75 13.38
N SER A 194 -22.67 11.21 14.23
CA SER A 194 -22.26 11.86 15.48
C SER A 194 -20.84 11.42 15.89
N ASP A 195 -19.86 12.32 15.73
CA ASP A 195 -18.55 12.29 16.40
C ASP A 195 -17.60 11.08 16.13
N ALA A 196 -17.32 10.75 14.87
CA ALA A 196 -16.19 9.86 14.53
C ALA A 196 -15.01 10.65 13.93
N LYS A 197 -13.83 10.60 14.59
CA LYS A 197 -12.55 11.11 14.07
C LYS A 197 -12.12 10.31 12.82
N GLY A 198 -12.68 10.61 11.64
CA GLY A 198 -12.38 9.91 10.39
C GLY A 198 -13.03 10.54 9.15
N SER A 199 -12.77 9.96 7.97
CA SER A 199 -13.31 10.42 6.69
C SER A 199 -14.81 10.15 6.50
N GLY A 200 -15.44 9.36 7.39
CA GLY A 200 -16.82 8.90 7.26
C GLY A 200 -17.03 7.79 6.23
N TYR A 201 -15.94 7.18 5.72
CA TYR A 201 -15.98 6.09 4.75
C TYR A 201 -15.11 4.91 5.21
N SER A 202 -15.57 3.70 4.90
CA SER A 202 -14.79 2.47 5.04
C SER A 202 -14.50 1.80 3.70
N VAL A 203 -13.37 1.10 3.63
CA VAL A 203 -12.91 0.39 2.44
C VAL A 203 -13.12 -1.10 2.64
N SER A 204 -13.70 -1.77 1.65
CA SER A 204 -13.82 -3.23 1.65
C SER A 204 -13.36 -3.85 0.34
N LEU A 205 -12.74 -5.01 0.47
CA LEU A 205 -12.39 -5.91 -0.64
C LEU A 205 -13.31 -7.12 -0.57
N GLU A 206 -13.98 -7.43 -1.68
CA GLU A 206 -14.87 -8.58 -1.79
C GLU A 206 -14.25 -9.58 -2.77
N TRP A 207 -13.83 -10.73 -2.26
CA TRP A 207 -13.34 -11.85 -3.06
C TRP A 207 -14.50 -12.79 -3.35
N ILE A 208 -14.87 -12.85 -4.63
CA ILE A 208 -15.96 -13.65 -5.16
C ILE A 208 -15.42 -14.86 -5.91
N THR A 209 -15.96 -16.04 -5.61
CA THR A 209 -15.73 -17.27 -6.39
C THR A 209 -17.01 -17.65 -7.11
N VAL A 210 -16.97 -17.71 -8.44
CA VAL A 210 -18.05 -18.22 -9.28
C VAL A 210 -17.62 -19.55 -9.88
N SER A 211 -18.32 -20.64 -9.60
CA SER A 211 -17.98 -21.96 -10.13
C SER A 211 -19.15 -22.60 -10.89
N ASN A 212 -18.85 -23.22 -12.03
CA ASN A 212 -19.85 -23.89 -12.85
C ASN A 212 -19.82 -25.41 -12.60
N THR A 213 -20.91 -25.95 -12.05
CA THR A 213 -21.04 -27.36 -11.67
C THR A 213 -21.82 -28.21 -12.68
N SER A 214 -22.39 -27.64 -13.75
CA SER A 214 -23.18 -28.43 -14.71
C SER A 214 -22.90 -28.07 -16.17
N ASN A 215 -23.00 -29.07 -17.06
CA ASN A 215 -22.90 -28.90 -18.52
C ASN A 215 -24.07 -28.09 -19.13
N ASN A 216 -24.99 -27.56 -18.31
CA ASN A 216 -26.06 -26.66 -18.71
C ASN A 216 -25.82 -25.25 -18.14
N ALA A 217 -26.16 -24.25 -18.95
CA ALA A 217 -25.62 -22.89 -18.91
C ALA A 217 -25.93 -22.02 -17.66
N CYS A 218 -26.56 -22.51 -16.58
CA CYS A 218 -26.84 -21.63 -15.43
C CYS A 218 -27.13 -22.35 -14.11
N THR A 219 -26.10 -22.94 -13.48
CA THR A 219 -26.04 -23.09 -12.01
C THR A 219 -24.63 -22.74 -11.56
N CYS A 220 -24.44 -21.49 -11.17
CA CYS A 220 -23.16 -20.98 -10.66
C CYS A 220 -23.19 -20.95 -9.14
N ILE A 221 -22.26 -21.63 -8.47
CA ILE A 221 -22.08 -21.47 -7.02
C ILE A 221 -21.27 -20.20 -6.81
N LEU A 222 -21.83 -19.28 -6.02
CA LEU A 222 -21.21 -18.02 -5.65
C LEU A 222 -20.75 -18.09 -4.18
N LYS A 223 -19.43 -18.01 -3.95
CA LYS A 223 -18.87 -17.79 -2.60
C LYS A 223 -18.34 -16.36 -2.49
N ARG A 224 -18.44 -15.77 -1.30
CA ARG A 224 -18.05 -14.38 -1.04
C ARG A 224 -17.22 -14.30 0.24
N LYS A 225 -16.02 -13.73 0.16
CA LYS A 225 -15.17 -13.44 1.32
C LYS A 225 -14.91 -11.95 1.37
N MET A 226 -15.20 -11.30 2.49
CA MET A 226 -15.08 -9.85 2.64
C MET A 226 -13.93 -9.49 3.58
N LEU A 227 -13.03 -8.64 3.12
CA LEU A 227 -12.01 -7.98 3.91
C LEU A 227 -12.39 -6.51 4.13
N ARG A 228 -12.18 -5.98 5.32
CA ARG A 228 -12.32 -4.54 5.60
C ARG A 228 -10.95 -3.94 5.92
N GLY A 229 -10.74 -2.74 5.43
CA GLY A 229 -9.55 -1.93 5.66
C GLY A 229 -9.94 -0.47 5.87
N LYS A 230 -8.96 0.32 6.33
CA LYS A 230 -9.14 1.75 6.61
C LYS A 230 -8.63 2.66 5.49
N SER A 231 -8.01 2.11 4.45
CA SER A 231 -7.54 2.84 3.28
C SER A 231 -7.57 1.97 2.03
N VAL A 232 -7.66 2.59 0.86
CA VAL A 232 -7.60 1.92 -0.44
C VAL A 232 -6.23 1.28 -0.63
N PRO A 233 -6.15 0.00 -1.06
CA PRO A 233 -4.87 -0.65 -1.28
C PRO A 233 -4.16 -0.07 -2.51
N HIS A 234 -2.84 0.08 -2.42
CA HIS A 234 -1.99 0.39 -3.56
C HIS A 234 -1.91 -0.78 -4.55
N TYR A 235 -2.02 -2.01 -4.03
CA TYR A 235 -1.99 -3.25 -4.79
C TYR A 235 -2.94 -4.26 -4.17
N ALA A 236 -3.71 -4.97 -5.00
CA ALA A 236 -4.41 -6.17 -4.55
C ALA A 236 -4.57 -7.15 -5.70
N ALA A 237 -4.14 -8.40 -5.51
CA ALA A 237 -4.24 -9.43 -6.54
C ALA A 237 -4.45 -10.83 -5.96
N LEU A 238 -5.24 -11.61 -6.69
CA LEU A 238 -5.55 -13.01 -6.38
C LEU A 238 -4.42 -13.92 -6.85
N GLU A 239 -4.04 -14.90 -6.01
CA GLU A 239 -3.05 -15.90 -6.38
C GLU A 239 -3.61 -16.90 -7.40
N PRO A 240 -2.76 -17.45 -8.29
CA PRO A 240 -3.17 -18.50 -9.22
C PRO A 240 -3.87 -19.65 -8.49
N GLN A 241 -4.92 -20.19 -9.13
CA GLN A 241 -5.79 -21.24 -8.55
C GLN A 241 -6.58 -20.82 -7.30
N GLY A 242 -6.70 -19.51 -7.00
CA GLY A 242 -7.49 -19.03 -5.87
C GLY A 242 -6.90 -19.37 -4.49
N LYS A 243 -5.58 -19.62 -4.42
CA LYS A 243 -4.90 -20.08 -3.20
C LYS A 243 -4.71 -18.99 -2.13
N GLY A 244 -4.88 -17.73 -2.49
CA GLY A 244 -4.63 -16.61 -1.60
C GLY A 244 -4.88 -15.27 -2.26
N LEU A 245 -4.66 -14.22 -1.47
CA LEU A 245 -4.81 -12.82 -1.85
C LEU A 245 -3.61 -12.04 -1.31
N MET A 246 -2.94 -11.29 -2.17
CA MET A 246 -1.88 -10.36 -1.77
C MET A 246 -2.41 -8.92 -1.80
N VAL A 247 -2.15 -8.15 -0.74
CA VAL A 247 -2.60 -6.76 -0.61
C VAL A 247 -1.44 -5.90 -0.12
N ALA A 248 -1.15 -4.80 -0.82
CA ALA A 248 -0.29 -3.72 -0.32
C ALA A 248 -1.14 -2.52 0.05
N SER A 249 -1.11 -2.10 1.31
CA SER A 249 -1.90 -0.98 1.82
C SER A 249 -1.21 -0.27 2.97
N GLU A 250 -1.53 1.00 3.18
CA GLU A 250 -1.04 1.77 4.34
C GLU A 250 -1.55 1.17 5.65
N LYS A 251 -2.84 0.85 5.70
CA LYS A 251 -3.50 0.27 6.87
C LYS A 251 -3.84 -1.21 6.61
N PRO A 252 -3.73 -2.08 7.62
CA PRO A 252 -3.96 -3.51 7.43
C PRO A 252 -5.43 -3.82 7.08
N PHE A 253 -5.63 -4.88 6.31
CA PHE A 253 -6.93 -5.47 6.02
C PHE A 253 -7.19 -6.69 6.91
N VAL A 254 -8.45 -6.92 7.26
CA VAL A 254 -8.88 -8.08 8.06
C VAL A 254 -10.11 -8.72 7.41
N PHE A 255 -10.13 -10.05 7.30
CA PHE A 255 -11.34 -10.78 6.88
C PHE A 255 -12.42 -10.64 7.94
N THR A 256 -13.63 -10.27 7.51
CA THR A 256 -14.77 -10.02 8.40
C THR A 256 -15.93 -10.96 8.13
N HIS A 257 -16.18 -11.31 6.87
CA HIS A 257 -17.33 -12.15 6.50
C HIS A 257 -16.92 -13.23 5.49
N VAL A 258 -17.58 -14.39 5.59
CA VAL A 258 -17.56 -15.46 4.57
C VAL A 258 -18.99 -15.90 4.32
N ASP A 259 -19.44 -15.82 3.07
CA ASP A 259 -20.80 -16.14 2.63
C ASP A 259 -21.89 -15.44 3.46
N GLY A 260 -21.61 -14.20 3.90
CA GLY A 260 -22.48 -13.39 4.75
C GLY A 260 -22.40 -13.68 6.25
N ALA A 261 -21.72 -14.76 6.67
CA ALA A 261 -21.49 -15.06 8.08
C ALA A 261 -20.27 -14.28 8.61
N LEU A 262 -20.41 -13.68 9.79
CA LEU A 262 -19.30 -13.03 10.49
C LEU A 262 -18.26 -14.06 10.91
N LEU A 263 -16.98 -13.79 10.61
CA LEU A 263 -15.89 -14.56 11.17
C LEU A 263 -15.67 -14.15 12.63
N GLU A 264 -15.58 -15.13 13.53
CA GLU A 264 -15.09 -14.90 14.89
C GLU A 264 -13.67 -14.36 14.80
N GLN A 265 -13.52 -13.05 15.03
CA GLN A 265 -12.21 -12.47 15.19
C GLN A 265 -11.63 -13.07 16.47
N PRO A 266 -10.39 -13.63 16.47
CA PRO A 266 -9.66 -13.67 17.71
C PRO A 266 -9.65 -12.23 18.20
N ALA A 267 -10.18 -12.00 19.42
CA ALA A 267 -10.15 -10.69 20.05
C ALA A 267 -8.81 -10.06 19.69
N ALA A 268 -8.84 -8.93 19.00
CA ALA A 268 -7.62 -8.25 18.65
C ALA A 268 -6.88 -8.09 19.97
N HIS A 269 -5.83 -8.88 20.18
CA HIS A 269 -4.69 -8.37 20.88
C HIS A 269 -4.22 -7.25 19.98
N ALA A 270 -4.88 -6.09 20.13
CA ALA A 270 -4.15 -4.87 20.06
C ALA A 270 -2.83 -5.17 20.77
N MET A 271 -1.72 -4.77 20.15
CA MET A 271 -0.69 -4.20 21.00
C MET A 271 -1.34 -2.96 21.66
N GLU A 272 -2.23 -3.20 22.61
CA GLU A 272 -2.17 -2.57 23.89
C GLU A 272 -0.71 -2.83 24.30
N VAL A 273 0.16 -1.84 24.01
CA VAL A 273 1.11 -1.44 25.04
C VAL A 273 0.26 -1.44 26.28
N GLU A 274 0.49 -2.45 27.12
CA GLU A 274 -0.36 -2.80 28.25
C GLU A 274 -0.96 -1.50 28.78
N SER A 275 -2.25 -1.27 28.49
CA SER A 275 -3.02 -0.48 29.43
C SER A 275 -3.21 -1.45 30.59
N SER A 276 -2.11 -1.69 31.31
CA SER A 276 -2.20 -2.00 32.71
C SER A 276 -3.15 -0.94 33.25
N ALA A 277 -4.18 -1.42 33.95
CA ALA A 277 -5.07 -0.58 34.72
C ALA A 277 -4.28 0.58 35.31
N ASP A 278 -4.79 1.81 35.18
CA ASP A 278 -4.14 3.06 35.62
C ASP A 278 -3.07 2.80 36.69
N PRO A 279 -1.78 3.10 36.44
CA PRO A 279 -0.70 2.70 37.33
C PRO A 279 -1.01 3.12 38.77
N ILE A 280 -0.95 2.13 39.67
CA ILE A 280 -1.35 2.28 41.08
C ILE A 280 -0.38 3.24 41.79
N TYR A 281 0.88 3.25 41.34
CA TYR A 281 1.89 4.16 41.82
C TYR A 281 2.82 4.63 40.70
N PHE A 282 3.32 5.84 40.85
CA PHE A 282 4.38 6.41 40.02
C PHE A 282 5.63 6.50 40.85
N TRP A 283 6.80 6.34 40.24
CA TRP A 283 8.05 6.55 40.95
C TRP A 283 9.06 7.31 40.10
N GLN A 284 9.85 8.13 40.76
CA GLN A 284 10.95 8.89 40.19
C GLN A 284 12.17 8.70 41.08
N GLN A 285 13.36 8.97 40.57
CA GLN A 285 14.58 8.82 41.36
C GLN A 285 15.56 9.93 41.04
N THR A 286 16.44 10.25 41.98
CA THR A 286 17.66 11.00 41.74
C THR A 286 18.87 10.08 41.99
N ILE A 287 20.08 10.66 42.02
CA ILE A 287 21.29 9.91 42.40
C ILE A 287 21.23 9.49 43.88
N GLU A 288 20.53 10.26 44.71
CA GLU A 288 20.54 10.13 46.17
C GLU A 288 19.27 9.46 46.72
N ASP A 289 18.11 9.70 46.11
CA ASP A 289 16.82 9.25 46.64
C ASP A 289 15.86 8.72 45.55
N ILE A 290 14.77 8.10 45.99
CA ILE A 290 13.67 7.61 45.16
C ILE A 290 12.37 8.11 45.76
N THR A 291 11.53 8.75 44.96
CA THR A 291 10.20 9.22 45.37
C THR A 291 9.14 8.36 44.71
N VAL A 292 8.28 7.72 45.50
CA VAL A 292 7.17 6.87 45.04
C VAL A 292 5.85 7.52 45.44
N SER A 293 5.01 7.86 44.46
CA SER A 293 3.67 8.43 44.65
C SER A 293 2.61 7.36 44.39
N VAL A 294 1.97 6.88 45.45
CA VAL A 294 0.90 5.85 45.41
C VAL A 294 -0.46 6.53 45.47
N ARG A 295 -1.38 6.18 44.56
CA ARG A 295 -2.77 6.68 44.61
C ARG A 295 -3.55 5.96 45.72
N MET A 296 -4.24 6.73 46.56
CA MET A 296 -4.97 6.23 47.72
C MET A 296 -6.49 6.45 47.58
N PRO A 297 -7.33 5.54 48.10
CA PRO A 297 -8.78 5.78 48.23
C PRO A 297 -9.11 7.05 49.05
N GLU A 298 -10.20 7.75 48.72
CA GLU A 298 -10.58 9.00 49.40
C GLU A 298 -10.96 8.77 50.88
N GLY A 299 -10.48 9.64 51.78
CA GLY A 299 -10.87 9.63 53.21
C GLY A 299 -9.95 8.86 54.16
N ILE A 300 -8.74 8.50 53.73
CA ILE A 300 -7.74 7.76 54.53
C ILE A 300 -7.03 8.67 55.53
N THR A 301 -6.95 8.24 56.78
CA THR A 301 -6.19 8.92 57.83
C THR A 301 -4.81 8.29 58.04
N LYS A 302 -3.91 8.98 58.75
CA LYS A 302 -2.53 8.49 59.00
C LYS A 302 -2.51 7.11 59.67
N ASP A 303 -3.50 6.81 60.50
CA ASP A 303 -3.59 5.57 61.27
C ASP A 303 -3.98 4.35 60.42
N ASP A 304 -4.55 4.59 59.22
CA ASP A 304 -5.00 3.54 58.29
C ASP A 304 -3.87 3.08 57.33
N VAL A 305 -2.74 3.81 57.29
CA VAL A 305 -1.62 3.52 56.38
C VAL A 305 -0.70 2.46 56.99
N LEU A 306 -0.59 1.32 56.30
CA LEU A 306 0.36 0.27 56.62
C LEU A 306 1.64 0.46 55.80
N PHE A 307 2.63 1.11 56.41
CA PHE A 307 3.97 1.28 55.83
C PHE A 307 4.99 0.42 56.58
N LYS A 308 5.69 -0.47 55.86
CA LYS A 308 6.83 -1.24 56.37
C LYS A 308 7.99 -1.12 55.41
N LEU A 309 9.13 -0.65 55.92
CA LEU A 309 10.36 -0.54 55.16
C LEU A 309 11.48 -1.28 55.88
N SER A 310 12.20 -2.09 55.13
CA SER A 310 13.45 -2.73 55.52
C SER A 310 14.54 -2.34 54.52
N MET A 311 15.81 -2.67 54.81
CA MET A 311 16.92 -2.30 53.92
C MET A 311 16.72 -2.74 52.47
N GLU A 312 16.03 -3.86 52.24
CA GLU A 312 15.88 -4.44 50.90
C GLU A 312 14.42 -4.69 50.50
N ASN A 313 13.43 -4.41 51.36
CA ASN A 313 12.01 -4.65 51.03
C ASN A 313 11.14 -3.50 51.47
N VAL A 314 10.13 -3.20 50.65
CA VAL A 314 9.11 -2.18 50.92
C VAL A 314 7.72 -2.81 50.86
N SER A 315 6.84 -2.41 51.76
CA SER A 315 5.42 -2.78 51.76
C SER A 315 4.59 -1.56 52.14
N VAL A 316 3.68 -1.17 51.25
CA VAL A 316 2.78 -0.03 51.37
C VAL A 316 1.37 -0.52 51.09
N GLY A 317 0.45 -0.28 52.03
CA GLY A 317 -0.96 -0.64 51.89
C GLY A 317 -1.85 0.14 52.83
N VAL A 318 -3.15 -0.15 52.75
CA VAL A 318 -4.18 0.44 53.61
C VAL A 318 -4.80 -0.68 54.44
N GLN A 319 -5.07 -0.41 55.71
CA GLN A 319 -5.68 -1.39 56.61
C GLN A 319 -7.01 -1.91 56.04
N GLY A 320 -7.11 -3.23 55.86
CA GLY A 320 -8.30 -3.90 55.32
C GLY A 320 -8.28 -4.17 53.80
N PHE A 321 -7.25 -3.70 53.07
CA PHE A 321 -7.06 -3.96 51.64
C PHE A 321 -5.76 -4.74 51.37
N ALA A 322 -5.63 -5.28 50.16
CA ALA A 322 -4.38 -5.89 49.71
C ALA A 322 -3.28 -4.81 49.58
N PRO A 323 -2.00 -5.15 49.84
CA PRO A 323 -0.87 -4.22 49.68
C PRO A 323 -0.81 -3.63 48.27
N LEU A 324 -0.69 -2.30 48.21
CA LEU A 324 -0.66 -1.54 46.96
C LEU A 324 0.71 -1.60 46.28
N LEU A 325 1.78 -1.68 47.09
CA LEU A 325 3.15 -1.89 46.67
C LEU A 325 3.81 -2.84 47.67
N GLU A 326 4.29 -4.00 47.24
CA GLU A 326 4.99 -4.93 48.11
C GLU A 326 6.04 -5.71 47.32
N GLY A 327 7.29 -5.68 47.78
CA GLY A 327 8.34 -6.47 47.16
C GLY A 327 9.75 -6.12 47.62
N GLN A 328 10.71 -6.82 47.02
CA GLN A 328 12.13 -6.58 47.22
C GLN A 328 12.60 -5.42 46.35
N LEU A 329 13.20 -4.41 46.95
CA LEU A 329 13.81 -3.26 46.28
C LEU A 329 15.00 -3.71 45.42
N HIS A 330 15.26 -2.97 44.34
CA HIS A 330 16.38 -3.27 43.43
C HIS A 330 17.76 -3.15 44.10
N ALA A 331 17.92 -2.21 45.04
CA ALA A 331 19.15 -2.05 45.82
C ALA A 331 18.85 -1.59 47.27
N PRO A 332 19.83 -1.62 48.19
CA PRO A 332 19.56 -1.31 49.59
C PRO A 332 19.31 0.18 49.83
N VAL A 333 18.30 0.47 50.66
CA VAL A 333 17.92 1.83 51.12
C VAL A 333 18.22 2.00 52.60
N ASP A 334 18.26 3.24 53.07
CA ASP A 334 18.37 3.59 54.49
C ASP A 334 16.97 3.83 55.09
N PRO A 335 16.44 2.90 55.91
CA PRO A 335 15.10 3.04 56.48
C PRO A 335 14.98 4.18 57.49
N GLU A 336 16.08 4.61 58.12
CA GLU A 336 16.06 5.70 59.12
C GLU A 336 16.02 7.08 58.46
N ALA A 337 16.58 7.20 57.25
CA ALA A 337 16.57 8.41 56.43
C ALA A 337 15.39 8.47 55.43
N SER A 338 14.59 7.40 55.33
CA SER A 338 13.42 7.35 54.44
C SER A 338 12.15 7.79 55.17
N ALA A 339 11.28 8.52 54.48
CA ALA A 339 10.07 9.09 55.06
C ALA A 339 8.87 8.94 54.11
N TRP A 340 7.65 9.06 54.65
CA TRP A 340 6.43 9.12 53.86
C TRP A 340 5.50 10.23 54.34
N ILE A 341 4.75 10.82 53.42
CA ILE A 341 3.79 11.89 53.68
C ILE A 341 2.52 11.69 52.83
N ILE A 342 1.38 12.12 53.34
CA ILE A 342 0.12 12.14 52.58
C ILE A 342 0.00 13.53 51.93
N LYS A 343 -0.16 13.58 50.60
CA LYS A 343 -0.43 14.81 49.83
C LYS A 343 -1.90 14.85 49.41
N ASP A 344 -2.52 16.03 49.55
CA ASP A 344 -3.85 16.38 49.05
C ASP A 344 -5.00 15.39 49.38
N GLU A 345 -4.89 14.66 50.49
CA GLU A 345 -5.85 13.64 50.98
C GLU A 345 -6.15 12.48 49.98
N LYS A 346 -5.38 12.37 48.89
CA LYS A 346 -5.63 11.42 47.79
C LYS A 346 -4.38 10.67 47.30
N SER A 347 -3.19 11.05 47.76
CA SER A 347 -1.94 10.37 47.38
C SER A 347 -0.97 10.22 48.56
N LEU A 348 -0.24 9.10 48.59
CA LEU A 348 0.85 8.84 49.53
C LEU A 348 2.17 8.97 48.79
N GLU A 349 3.04 9.86 49.26
CA GLU A 349 4.39 10.03 48.75
C GLU A 349 5.38 9.38 49.72
N VAL A 350 6.20 8.46 49.21
CA VAL A 350 7.24 7.74 49.94
C VAL A 350 8.60 8.14 49.36
N THR A 351 9.46 8.72 50.18
CA THR A 351 10.85 9.06 49.83
C THR A 351 11.78 8.02 50.45
N LEU A 352 12.49 7.28 49.59
CA LEU A 352 13.46 6.25 49.95
C LEU A 352 14.87 6.77 49.72
N GLN A 353 15.69 6.82 50.77
CA GLN A 353 17.09 7.25 50.66
C GLN A 353 17.98 6.08 50.20
N LYS A 354 18.72 6.24 49.10
CA LYS A 354 19.66 5.21 48.65
C LYS A 354 20.85 5.13 49.60
N ARG A 355 21.26 3.91 49.96
CA ARG A 355 22.38 3.71 50.92
C ARG A 355 23.76 3.94 50.29
N SER A 356 23.86 3.82 48.98
CA SER A 356 25.08 4.08 48.21
C SER A 356 24.72 4.90 46.97
N GLU A 357 25.43 6.01 46.75
CA GLU A 357 25.41 6.72 45.48
C GLU A 357 25.86 5.76 44.36
N GLY A 358 24.99 5.53 43.39
CA GLY A 358 25.16 4.47 42.40
C GLY A 358 24.35 4.70 41.13
N PRO A 359 24.43 3.78 40.16
CA PRO A 359 23.67 3.91 38.92
C PRO A 359 22.16 3.98 39.19
N MET A 360 21.44 4.66 38.30
CA MET A 360 19.98 4.73 38.36
C MET A 360 19.38 3.32 38.33
N TRP A 361 18.38 3.09 39.17
CA TRP A 361 17.68 1.83 39.24
C TRP A 361 16.87 1.62 37.95
N PRO A 362 17.03 0.49 37.25
CA PRO A 362 16.24 0.17 36.06
C PRO A 362 14.79 -0.19 36.41
N GLU A 363 14.54 -0.63 37.64
CA GLU A 363 13.22 -0.99 38.18
C GLU A 363 13.16 -0.67 39.68
N LEU A 364 11.96 -0.41 40.22
CA LEU A 364 11.78 -0.16 41.66
C LEU A 364 11.90 -1.44 42.49
N LEU A 365 11.24 -2.51 42.02
CA LEU A 365 11.22 -3.84 42.65
C LEU A 365 11.89 -4.87 41.76
N THR A 366 12.70 -5.75 42.36
CA THR A 366 13.41 -6.82 41.67
C THR A 366 12.41 -7.79 41.04
N GLY A 367 12.42 -7.92 39.71
CA GLY A 367 11.51 -8.79 38.96
C GLY A 367 10.26 -8.10 38.39
N GLY A 368 10.14 -6.78 38.53
CA GLY A 368 9.09 -5.95 37.94
C GLY A 368 7.69 -6.14 38.56
N ASP A 369 7.02 -5.05 38.96
CA ASP A 369 5.65 -5.11 39.52
C ASP A 369 4.55 -4.93 38.47
N GLY A 370 4.86 -4.46 37.25
CA GLY A 370 3.89 -4.20 36.15
C GLY A 370 2.78 -3.17 36.47
N ARG A 371 2.62 -2.78 37.74
CA ARG A 371 1.58 -1.92 38.30
C ARG A 371 2.05 -0.50 38.61
N GLY A 372 3.34 -0.20 38.37
CA GLY A 372 3.90 1.12 38.59
C GLY A 372 4.71 1.63 37.40
N GLU A 373 4.68 2.95 37.22
CA GLU A 373 5.29 3.63 36.09
C GLU A 373 6.45 4.54 36.54
N PHE A 374 7.56 4.51 35.81
CA PHE A 374 8.72 5.37 36.07
C PHE A 374 8.52 6.74 35.43
N LEU A 375 8.47 7.80 36.24
CA LEU A 375 8.41 9.18 35.78
C LEU A 375 9.82 9.76 35.80
N MET A 376 10.29 10.15 34.62
CA MET A 376 11.52 10.93 34.46
C MET A 376 11.28 12.35 35.02
N SER A 377 12.18 12.83 35.89
CA SER A 377 12.09 14.22 36.38
C SER A 377 12.39 15.22 35.26
N GLU A 378 11.85 16.44 35.35
CA GLU A 378 12.03 17.48 34.32
C GLU A 378 13.52 17.78 34.05
N GLU A 379 14.33 17.80 35.11
CA GLU A 379 15.80 17.95 35.07
C GLU A 379 16.51 16.76 34.40
N GLN A 380 15.99 15.55 34.56
CA GLN A 380 16.54 14.35 33.90
C GLN A 380 16.15 14.30 32.44
N THR A 381 14.93 14.68 32.06
CA THR A 381 14.56 14.89 30.67
C THR A 381 15.41 15.97 30.04
N ALA A 382 15.71 17.07 30.74
CA ALA A 382 16.58 18.13 30.25
C ALA A 382 18.03 17.63 30.05
N LEU A 383 18.57 16.86 30.99
CA LEU A 383 19.91 16.27 30.89
C LEU A 383 19.99 15.19 29.80
N LEU A 384 18.95 14.36 29.65
CA LEU A 384 18.88 13.38 28.56
C LEU A 384 18.72 14.09 27.22
N HIS A 385 17.92 15.14 27.16
CA HIS A 385 17.82 15.99 25.98
C HIS A 385 19.17 16.60 25.66
N GLU A 386 19.90 17.16 26.64
CA GLU A 386 21.25 17.71 26.48
C GLU A 386 22.28 16.66 25.99
N ARG A 387 22.24 15.43 26.53
CA ARG A 387 23.15 14.34 26.12
C ARG A 387 22.77 13.72 24.78
N LEU A 388 21.48 13.75 24.43
CA LEU A 388 20.97 13.34 23.13
C LEU A 388 20.95 14.49 22.12
N THR A 389 21.29 15.72 22.53
CA THR A 389 21.43 16.89 21.64
C THR A 389 22.34 16.51 20.50
N CYS A 390 23.49 15.86 20.74
CA CYS A 390 24.41 15.42 19.69
C CYS A 390 23.81 14.42 18.66
N LEU A 391 22.69 13.77 18.99
CA LEU A 391 21.95 12.85 18.12
C LEU A 391 20.68 13.49 17.53
N THR A 392 20.26 14.65 18.04
CA THR A 392 18.99 15.32 17.73
C THR A 392 19.18 16.76 17.21
N THR A 393 20.40 17.31 17.27
CA THR A 393 20.79 18.56 16.62
C THR A 393 21.38 18.31 15.25
N GLU A 394 21.05 19.21 14.33
CA GLU A 394 21.59 19.29 12.98
C GLU A 394 23.10 19.63 12.92
N ASP A 395 23.73 19.90 14.06
CA ASP A 395 25.17 20.18 14.15
C ASP A 395 25.98 18.90 14.37
N MET A 396 26.52 18.39 13.28
CA MET A 396 27.49 17.30 13.22
C MET A 396 28.79 17.63 13.97
N ASN A 397 29.39 16.58 14.54
CA ASN A 397 30.75 16.53 15.11
C ASN A 397 31.75 17.55 14.53
N ALA A 398 32.40 18.32 15.41
CA ALA A 398 33.59 19.10 15.11
C ALA A 398 34.81 18.17 14.94
N ASN A 399 34.98 17.56 13.76
CA ASN A 399 36.26 16.95 13.40
C ASN A 399 36.65 17.35 11.96
N PRO A 400 37.68 18.20 11.76
CA PRO A 400 37.96 18.84 10.47
C PRO A 400 38.74 17.98 9.46
N ASP A 401 38.93 16.68 9.71
CA ASP A 401 39.96 15.89 8.99
C ASP A 401 39.45 14.72 8.12
N MET A 402 38.21 14.73 7.65
CA MET A 402 37.75 13.78 6.63
C MET A 402 37.02 14.50 5.50
N GLY A 403 37.62 14.50 4.30
CA GLY A 403 37.21 15.24 3.10
C GLY A 403 35.92 14.79 2.41
N LYS A 404 34.82 14.63 3.17
CA LYS A 404 33.45 14.61 2.64
C LYS A 404 32.59 15.45 3.60
N PRO A 405 32.01 16.59 3.14
CA PRO A 405 31.06 17.30 3.98
C PRO A 405 29.87 16.38 4.29
N PRO A 406 29.33 16.41 5.52
CA PRO A 406 28.07 15.74 5.83
C PRO A 406 26.95 16.34 4.96
N CYS A 407 26.05 15.48 4.47
CA CYS A 407 24.88 15.89 3.69
C CYS A 407 24.08 16.89 4.53
N ASN A 408 23.96 18.13 4.05
CA ASN A 408 23.21 19.17 4.76
C ASN A 408 21.71 18.84 4.65
N ALA A 409 20.96 18.89 5.75
CA ALA A 409 19.50 18.71 5.71
C ALA A 409 18.81 19.80 4.86
N GLN A 410 19.46 20.95 4.63
CA GLN A 410 18.99 22.00 3.72
C GLN A 410 19.22 21.69 2.22
N GLU A 411 19.95 20.62 1.89
CA GLU A 411 20.05 20.07 0.52
C GLU A 411 18.98 19.02 0.23
N LEU A 412 18.13 18.66 1.22
CA LEU A 412 16.98 17.78 1.01
C LEU A 412 15.91 18.53 0.21
N GLU A 413 15.59 18.03 -0.97
CA GLU A 413 14.49 18.52 -1.78
C GLU A 413 13.15 17.98 -1.23
N ASP A 414 12.01 18.60 -1.57
CA ASP A 414 10.66 18.10 -1.25
C ASP A 414 10.44 16.61 -1.64
N CYS A 415 11.30 16.06 -2.51
CA CYS A 415 11.27 14.68 -3.02
C CYS A 415 12.02 13.66 -2.12
N ASP A 416 12.76 14.15 -1.11
CA ASP A 416 13.55 13.35 -0.17
C ASP A 416 12.80 13.05 1.14
N GLY A 417 11.64 13.68 1.35
CA GLY A 417 10.73 13.33 2.43
C GLY A 417 10.21 11.89 2.28
N PHE A 418 10.47 11.03 3.26
CA PHE A 418 9.80 9.74 3.35
C PHE A 418 8.32 9.95 3.68
N PRO A 419 7.39 9.21 3.06
CA PRO A 419 5.99 9.26 3.47
C PRO A 419 5.89 8.93 4.97
N GLU A 420 5.17 9.75 5.75
CA GLU A 420 4.93 9.46 7.17
C GLU A 420 4.16 8.14 7.37
N ASP A 421 3.43 7.70 6.34
CA ASP A 421 2.63 6.48 6.35
C ASP A 421 3.45 5.24 5.94
N SER A 422 3.78 4.38 6.90
CA SER A 422 4.32 3.05 6.63
C SER A 422 3.26 2.16 5.95
N SER A 423 3.54 1.65 4.76
CA SER A 423 2.67 0.67 4.10
C SER A 423 3.16 -0.76 4.30
N ASN A 424 2.26 -1.73 4.23
CA ASN A 424 2.58 -3.15 4.39
C ASN A 424 2.04 -3.94 3.21
N LEU A 425 2.86 -4.88 2.72
CA LEU A 425 2.46 -5.90 1.76
C LEU A 425 2.19 -7.21 2.51
N THR A 426 0.95 -7.68 2.43
CA THR A 426 0.45 -8.82 3.19
C THR A 426 -0.07 -9.90 2.25
N ARG A 427 0.36 -11.15 2.44
CA ARG A 427 -0.26 -12.33 1.81
C ARG A 427 -1.25 -12.97 2.78
N PHE A 428 -2.50 -13.05 2.36
CA PHE A 428 -3.54 -13.83 3.01
C PHE A 428 -3.69 -15.20 2.36
N ASP A 429 -3.78 -16.23 3.19
CA ASP A 429 -4.03 -17.59 2.74
C ASP A 429 -5.52 -17.82 2.44
N GLY A 430 -5.83 -18.49 1.33
CA GLY A 430 -7.19 -18.61 0.82
C GLY A 430 -8.09 -19.54 1.63
N GLU A 431 -7.52 -20.50 2.36
CA GLU A 431 -8.26 -21.45 3.20
C GLU A 431 -8.37 -20.96 4.64
N SER A 432 -7.24 -20.59 5.25
CA SER A 432 -7.21 -20.13 6.64
C SER A 432 -7.65 -18.68 6.83
N LEU A 433 -7.67 -17.87 5.76
CA LEU A 433 -8.01 -16.44 5.76
C LEU A 433 -7.14 -15.59 6.68
N LYS A 434 -6.00 -16.12 7.11
CA LYS A 434 -5.06 -15.44 8.00
C LYS A 434 -3.89 -14.85 7.21
N PRO A 435 -3.31 -13.74 7.69
CA PRO A 435 -2.06 -13.23 7.13
C PRO A 435 -0.94 -14.24 7.41
N THR A 436 -0.21 -14.63 6.36
CA THR A 436 0.90 -15.58 6.44
C THR A 436 2.25 -14.89 6.32
N HIS A 437 2.37 -13.92 5.42
CA HIS A 437 3.59 -13.15 5.18
C HIS A 437 3.25 -11.67 5.21
N VAL A 438 4.04 -10.89 5.94
CA VAL A 438 3.90 -9.43 6.02
C VAL A 438 5.27 -8.81 5.76
N VAL A 439 5.32 -7.87 4.83
CA VAL A 439 6.50 -7.09 4.45
C VAL A 439 6.21 -5.63 4.75
N ASN A 440 7.09 -4.99 5.52
CA ASN A 440 7.02 -3.55 5.74
C ASN A 440 7.63 -2.81 4.54
N LEU A 441 6.85 -1.92 3.93
CA LEU A 441 7.22 -1.08 2.80
C LEU A 441 7.46 0.38 3.22
N GLY A 442 7.64 0.69 4.52
CA GLY A 442 7.82 2.06 5.01
C GLY A 442 8.99 2.82 4.36
N SER A 443 10.03 2.12 3.90
CA SER A 443 11.15 2.68 3.15
C SER A 443 10.97 2.68 1.63
N HIS A 444 9.85 2.15 1.12
CA HIS A 444 9.62 1.86 -0.29
C HIS A 444 8.30 2.47 -0.77
N GLN A 445 8.38 3.59 -1.49
CA GLN A 445 7.20 4.19 -2.09
C GLN A 445 6.63 3.30 -3.21
N TYR A 446 5.32 3.08 -3.20
CA TYR A 446 4.63 2.38 -4.28
C TYR A 446 4.56 3.26 -5.54
N LEU A 447 5.03 2.76 -6.69
CA LEU A 447 5.11 3.54 -7.92
C LEU A 447 3.99 3.22 -8.92
N PHE A 448 3.82 1.95 -9.30
CA PHE A 448 2.77 1.48 -10.21
C PHE A 448 2.64 -0.05 -10.23
N THR A 449 1.55 -0.55 -10.79
CA THR A 449 1.28 -1.99 -11.04
C THR A 449 1.29 -2.25 -12.55
N VAL A 450 1.76 -3.42 -12.97
CA VAL A 450 1.80 -3.82 -14.39
C VAL A 450 1.52 -5.32 -14.55
N ASP A 451 0.74 -5.66 -15.56
CA ASP A 451 0.48 -7.05 -15.95
C ASP A 451 1.52 -7.47 -16.99
N LEU A 452 2.47 -8.33 -16.61
CA LEU A 452 3.56 -8.77 -17.51
C LEU A 452 3.23 -10.08 -18.22
N ASN A 453 2.57 -10.99 -17.52
CA ASN A 453 2.23 -12.32 -18.02
C ASN A 453 0.82 -12.71 -17.55
N PRO A 454 -0.08 -13.14 -18.46
CA PRO A 454 -1.44 -13.56 -18.11
C PRO A 454 -1.53 -14.71 -17.10
N SER A 455 -0.48 -15.53 -16.97
CA SER A 455 -0.49 -16.71 -16.09
C SER A 455 0.04 -16.41 -14.68
N GLU A 456 0.62 -15.23 -14.50
CA GLU A 456 1.25 -14.81 -13.26
C GLU A 456 0.44 -13.69 -12.61
N MET A 457 0.74 -13.39 -11.35
CA MET A 457 0.12 -12.24 -10.68
C MET A 457 0.67 -10.93 -11.29
N PRO A 458 -0.12 -9.84 -11.27
CA PRO A 458 0.37 -8.52 -11.62
C PRO A 458 1.63 -8.16 -10.83
N SER A 459 2.65 -7.67 -11.52
CA SER A 459 3.87 -7.16 -10.90
C SER A 459 3.64 -5.77 -10.32
N PHE A 460 4.40 -5.41 -9.29
CA PHE A 460 4.35 -4.07 -8.71
C PHE A 460 5.74 -3.45 -8.62
N CYS A 461 5.79 -2.14 -8.82
CA CYS A 461 7.03 -1.37 -8.83
C CYS A 461 7.14 -0.52 -7.57
N LEU A 462 8.29 -0.62 -6.90
CA LEU A 462 8.60 0.09 -5.67
C LEU A 462 9.84 0.96 -5.87
N ARG A 463 9.85 2.14 -5.24
CA ARG A 463 11.05 2.98 -5.13
C ARG A 463 12.08 2.29 -4.24
N HIS A 464 13.31 2.26 -4.71
CA HIS A 464 14.47 1.84 -3.94
C HIS A 464 15.58 2.87 -4.19
N ASP A 465 15.80 3.74 -3.20
CA ASP A 465 16.66 4.92 -3.32
C ASP A 465 16.27 5.80 -4.53
N VAL A 466 17.15 5.91 -5.52
CA VAL A 466 16.92 6.65 -6.77
C VAL A 466 16.25 5.80 -7.86
N ASP A 467 16.29 4.48 -7.72
CA ASP A 467 15.82 3.53 -8.72
C ASP A 467 14.36 3.11 -8.47
N ALA A 468 13.77 2.50 -9.49
CA ALA A 468 12.47 1.84 -9.40
C ALA A 468 12.64 0.34 -9.66
N LEU A 469 12.34 -0.49 -8.67
CA LEU A 469 12.49 -1.95 -8.75
C LEU A 469 11.14 -2.60 -9.03
N LEU A 470 11.11 -3.51 -9.99
CA LEU A 470 9.93 -4.27 -10.35
C LEU A 470 9.95 -5.64 -9.67
N TRP A 471 8.89 -5.92 -8.92
CA TRP A 471 8.73 -7.13 -8.13
C TRP A 471 7.62 -8.01 -8.70
N GLN A 472 7.98 -9.26 -9.01
CA GLN A 472 7.05 -10.29 -9.45
C GLN A 472 6.67 -11.18 -8.27
N PRO A 473 5.38 -11.27 -7.90
CA PRO A 473 4.92 -12.28 -6.96
C PRO A 473 5.09 -13.70 -7.52
N ARG A 474 5.71 -14.57 -6.71
CA ARG A 474 6.00 -15.99 -6.95
C ARG A 474 5.41 -16.83 -5.79
N PRO A 475 4.08 -17.03 -5.75
CA PRO A 475 3.44 -17.79 -4.67
C PRO A 475 3.87 -19.27 -4.63
N ASP A 476 4.43 -19.79 -5.72
CA ASP A 476 5.06 -21.10 -5.84
C ASP A 476 6.41 -21.21 -5.11
N GLN A 477 7.05 -20.07 -4.80
CA GLN A 477 8.36 -19.98 -4.15
C GLN A 477 8.25 -19.32 -2.75
N PRO A 478 7.84 -20.04 -1.70
CA PRO A 478 7.59 -19.45 -0.39
C PRO A 478 8.82 -18.76 0.24
N SER A 479 10.04 -19.22 -0.08
CA SER A 479 11.29 -18.61 0.39
C SER A 479 11.76 -17.38 -0.39
N ASN A 480 11.13 -17.10 -1.54
CA ASN A 480 11.41 -15.99 -2.45
C ASN A 480 10.11 -15.47 -3.08
N MET A 481 9.11 -15.16 -2.24
CA MET A 481 7.74 -14.88 -2.68
C MET A 481 7.62 -13.63 -3.56
N TRP A 482 8.53 -12.67 -3.41
CA TRP A 482 8.61 -11.49 -4.24
C TRP A 482 9.99 -11.41 -4.87
N GLU A 483 10.04 -11.67 -6.16
CA GLU A 483 11.26 -11.73 -6.94
C GLU A 483 11.54 -10.36 -7.58
N HIS A 484 12.74 -9.82 -7.35
CA HIS A 484 13.21 -8.64 -8.08
C HIS A 484 13.60 -9.04 -9.50
N ILE A 485 12.79 -8.63 -10.50
CA ILE A 485 12.93 -9.06 -11.90
C ILE A 485 13.52 -8.00 -12.83
N ALA A 486 13.38 -6.71 -12.51
CA ALA A 486 13.93 -5.62 -13.32
C ALA A 486 14.11 -4.32 -12.51
N THR A 487 15.10 -3.51 -12.93
CA THR A 487 15.38 -2.18 -12.38
C THR A 487 15.19 -1.13 -13.48
N PHE A 488 14.46 -0.06 -13.19
CA PHE A 488 14.49 1.16 -14.01
C PHE A 488 15.36 2.22 -13.30
N ASN A 489 16.57 2.40 -13.83
CA ASN A 489 17.59 3.23 -13.19
C ASN A 489 17.14 4.69 -13.07
N ALA A 490 17.40 5.32 -11.92
CA ALA A 490 17.01 6.70 -11.58
C ALA A 490 15.50 7.02 -11.71
N LEU A 491 14.63 6.04 -12.02
CA LEU A 491 13.22 6.31 -12.29
C LEU A 491 12.47 6.72 -11.01
N GLY A 492 12.89 6.23 -9.84
CA GLY A 492 12.35 6.65 -8.55
C GLY A 492 12.51 8.15 -8.31
N TYR A 493 13.71 8.68 -8.58
CA TYR A 493 14.01 10.12 -8.51
C TYR A 493 13.27 10.91 -9.61
N VAL A 494 13.34 10.43 -10.86
CA VAL A 494 12.68 11.09 -12.00
C VAL A 494 11.18 11.22 -11.78
N GLN A 495 10.52 10.15 -11.31
CA GLN A 495 9.09 10.15 -11.05
C GLN A 495 8.70 11.16 -9.96
N ALA A 496 9.51 11.32 -8.91
CA ALA A 496 9.26 12.28 -7.84
C ALA A 496 9.30 13.74 -8.35
N SER A 497 10.18 14.04 -9.31
CA SER A 497 10.27 15.38 -9.93
C SER A 497 9.07 15.76 -10.82
N LYS A 498 8.23 14.79 -11.21
CA LYS A 498 7.11 14.99 -12.15
C LYS A 498 5.78 15.18 -11.40
N ARG A 499 5.56 16.38 -10.87
CA ARG A 499 4.36 16.74 -10.07
C ARG A 499 3.03 16.51 -10.81
N ASP A 500 2.99 16.71 -12.14
CA ASP A 500 1.78 16.54 -12.96
C ASP A 500 1.59 15.12 -13.53
N LYS A 501 2.37 14.15 -13.07
CA LYS A 501 2.29 12.76 -13.52
C LYS A 501 0.96 12.13 -13.07
N LYS A 502 0.21 11.62 -14.04
CA LYS A 502 -1.02 10.85 -13.81
C LYS A 502 -0.81 9.35 -13.85
N PHE A 503 -0.05 8.86 -14.85
CA PHE A 503 0.16 7.43 -15.06
C PHE A 503 1.64 7.08 -15.16
N ALA A 504 1.99 5.87 -14.73
CA ALA A 504 3.29 5.25 -14.90
C ALA A 504 3.10 3.77 -15.28
N THR A 505 3.90 3.26 -16.21
CA THR A 505 3.84 1.85 -16.66
C THR A 505 5.16 1.46 -17.32
N CYS A 506 5.36 0.16 -17.53
CA CYS A 506 6.42 -0.40 -18.36
C CYS A 506 5.85 -1.54 -19.24
N PRO A 507 6.57 -1.99 -20.29
CA PRO A 507 6.18 -3.13 -21.11
C PRO A 507 6.68 -4.47 -20.51
N PRO A 508 6.14 -5.61 -20.96
CA PRO A 508 6.55 -6.94 -20.50
C PRO A 508 8.05 -7.25 -20.64
N ASN A 509 8.73 -6.69 -21.64
CA ASN A 509 10.16 -6.90 -21.88
C ASN A 509 11.09 -5.91 -21.14
N PHE A 510 10.54 -5.02 -20.32
CA PHE A 510 11.28 -4.03 -19.52
C PHE A 510 12.12 -3.02 -20.33
N SER A 511 11.94 -2.95 -21.65
CA SER A 511 12.80 -2.13 -22.53
C SER A 511 12.70 -0.62 -22.28
N TYR A 512 11.61 -0.15 -21.67
CA TYR A 512 11.43 1.24 -21.27
C TYR A 512 10.47 1.39 -20.08
N ALA A 513 10.49 2.54 -19.44
CA ALA A 513 9.41 3.00 -18.56
C ALA A 513 8.74 4.23 -19.18
N ALA A 514 7.43 4.38 -19.00
CA ALA A 514 6.67 5.50 -19.54
C ALA A 514 5.90 6.23 -18.43
N LEU A 515 5.99 7.55 -18.43
CA LEU A 515 5.25 8.45 -17.53
C LEU A 515 4.33 9.34 -18.36
N GLY A 516 3.03 9.29 -18.07
CA GLY A 516 2.02 10.15 -18.69
C GLY A 516 1.62 11.28 -17.74
N GLU A 517 1.67 12.53 -18.20
CA GLU A 517 1.08 13.65 -17.47
C GLU A 517 -0.45 13.69 -17.64
N CYS A 518 -1.12 14.49 -16.82
CA CYS A 518 -2.56 14.74 -16.96
C CYS A 518 -2.96 15.22 -18.36
N LEU A 519 -2.09 15.99 -19.03
CA LEU A 519 -2.36 16.63 -20.33
C LEU A 519 -1.14 16.55 -21.25
N ARG A 520 -1.37 16.24 -22.53
CA ARG A 520 -0.45 16.37 -23.69
C ARG A 520 0.86 15.60 -23.65
N ARG A 521 1.61 15.54 -22.54
CA ARG A 521 2.99 15.07 -22.53
C ARG A 521 3.10 13.63 -22.02
N VAL A 522 3.92 12.87 -22.74
CA VAL A 522 4.29 11.51 -22.40
C VAL A 522 5.82 11.41 -22.44
N PHE A 523 6.42 10.98 -21.34
CA PHE A 523 7.86 10.75 -21.23
C PHE A 523 8.16 9.26 -21.34
N ILE A 524 9.16 8.91 -22.14
CA ILE A 524 9.61 7.53 -22.34
C ILE A 524 11.09 7.45 -21.97
N TYR A 525 11.40 6.57 -21.02
CA TYR A 525 12.73 6.34 -20.48
C TYR A 525 13.19 4.96 -20.91
N ARG A 526 14.06 4.90 -21.93
CA ARG A 526 14.57 3.64 -22.49
C ARG A 526 15.76 3.15 -21.69
N GLN A 527 15.81 1.84 -21.49
CA GLN A 527 16.98 1.16 -20.93
C GLN A 527 18.24 1.38 -21.79
N PRO A 528 19.45 1.24 -21.23
CA PRO A 528 20.69 1.39 -21.97
C PRO A 528 20.75 0.51 -23.21
N SER A 529 20.91 1.12 -24.38
CA SER A 529 21.10 0.42 -25.66
C SER A 529 22.47 0.76 -26.24
N PRO A 530 23.12 -0.17 -26.98
CA PRO A 530 24.35 0.12 -27.71
C PRO A 530 24.19 1.34 -28.61
N VAL A 531 25.21 2.18 -28.66
CA VAL A 531 25.22 3.36 -29.55
C VAL A 531 26.15 3.07 -30.72
N ASP A 532 25.67 3.29 -31.94
CA ASP A 532 26.46 3.11 -33.17
C ASP A 532 27.61 4.14 -33.29
N THR A 533 27.51 5.25 -32.55
CA THR A 533 28.52 6.31 -32.51
C THR A 533 29.39 6.22 -31.26
N VAL A 534 30.68 6.50 -31.43
CA VAL A 534 31.66 6.54 -30.35
C VAL A 534 31.39 7.78 -29.49
N LEU A 535 30.66 7.61 -28.38
CA LEU A 535 30.46 8.64 -27.38
C LEU A 535 31.57 8.56 -26.33
N PHE A 536 32.10 9.71 -25.92
CA PHE A 536 33.07 9.80 -24.83
C PHE A 536 32.47 10.57 -23.66
N ASN A 537 32.59 10.00 -22.45
CA ASN A 537 32.33 10.73 -21.24
C ASN A 537 33.45 11.76 -21.04
N ARG A 538 33.14 13.06 -21.14
CA ARG A 538 34.13 14.13 -21.01
C ARG A 538 34.76 14.23 -19.62
N MET A 539 34.09 13.73 -18.58
CA MET A 539 34.60 13.76 -17.21
C MET A 539 35.52 12.58 -16.90
N GLN A 540 35.23 11.38 -17.44
CA GLN A 540 36.02 10.17 -17.17
C GLN A 540 36.97 9.77 -18.32
N GLY A 541 36.86 10.40 -19.49
CA GLY A 541 37.65 10.06 -20.69
C GLY A 541 37.35 8.67 -21.27
N ARG A 542 36.29 7.99 -20.81
CA ARG A 542 35.91 6.64 -21.22
C ARG A 542 34.92 6.66 -22.37
N GLN A 543 35.04 5.68 -23.26
CA GLN A 543 34.05 5.44 -24.30
C GLN A 543 32.77 4.87 -23.66
N VAL A 544 31.64 5.51 -23.96
CA VAL A 544 30.31 5.11 -23.53
C VAL A 544 29.73 4.21 -24.62
N GLY A 545 29.76 2.90 -24.37
CA GLY A 545 29.27 1.90 -25.33
C GLY A 545 27.75 1.76 -25.37
N GLN A 546 27.05 2.17 -24.31
CA GLN A 546 25.60 2.10 -24.19
C GLN A 546 25.06 3.38 -23.56
N VAL A 547 23.89 3.83 -24.00
CA VAL A 547 23.25 5.04 -23.48
C VAL A 547 21.76 4.77 -23.25
N ALA A 548 21.28 5.15 -22.06
CA ALA A 548 19.85 5.24 -21.79
C ALA A 548 19.31 6.55 -22.38
N LYS A 549 18.15 6.46 -23.03
CA LYS A 549 17.54 7.60 -23.74
C LYS A 549 16.26 8.06 -23.04
N GLN A 550 16.05 9.37 -22.96
CA GLN A 550 14.77 9.98 -22.63
C GLN A 550 14.15 10.55 -23.91
N GLN A 551 12.89 10.23 -24.18
CA GLN A 551 12.09 10.84 -25.24
C GLN A 551 10.85 11.50 -24.67
N VAL A 552 10.35 12.53 -25.36
CA VAL A 552 9.12 13.22 -25.00
C VAL A 552 8.21 13.23 -26.22
N ALA A 553 7.02 12.65 -26.08
CA ALA A 553 5.96 12.72 -27.07
C ALA A 553 4.90 13.74 -26.62
N SER A 554 4.45 14.57 -27.55
CA SER A 554 3.37 15.53 -27.33
C SER A 554 2.14 15.09 -28.12
N LEU A 555 1.05 14.86 -27.42
CA LEU A 555 -0.24 14.47 -27.98
C LEU A 555 -0.97 15.72 -28.46
N GLU A 556 -1.58 15.65 -29.64
CA GLU A 556 -2.38 16.74 -30.23
C GLU A 556 -3.80 16.77 -29.64
N SER A 557 -3.91 16.91 -28.32
CA SER A 557 -5.19 16.99 -27.61
C SER A 557 -5.09 17.81 -26.33
N ASN A 558 -6.17 18.51 -25.99
CA ASN A 558 -6.30 19.25 -24.72
C ASN A 558 -7.12 18.50 -23.67
N ASN A 559 -7.56 17.28 -24.01
CA ASN A 559 -8.34 16.45 -23.11
C ASN A 559 -7.43 15.76 -22.11
N ILE A 560 -7.98 15.49 -20.92
CA ILE A 560 -7.30 14.75 -19.87
C ILE A 560 -7.01 13.33 -20.35
N VAL A 561 -5.83 12.82 -20.03
CA VAL A 561 -5.49 11.41 -20.25
C VAL A 561 -6.32 10.55 -19.30
N LEU A 562 -7.12 9.64 -19.83
CA LEU A 562 -8.01 8.75 -19.08
C LEU A 562 -7.46 7.32 -19.00
N GLY A 563 -6.60 6.92 -19.93
CA GLY A 563 -5.99 5.61 -19.89
C GLY A 563 -4.62 5.55 -20.54
N PHE A 564 -3.80 4.63 -20.06
CA PHE A 564 -2.38 4.56 -20.39
C PHE A 564 -1.87 3.13 -20.26
N ARG A 565 -1.48 2.49 -21.37
CA ARG A 565 -0.98 1.09 -21.39
C ARG A 565 0.22 0.94 -22.30
N ALA A 566 1.27 0.30 -21.81
CA ALA A 566 2.49 0.02 -22.56
C ALA A 566 2.57 -1.45 -22.97
N THR A 567 3.17 -1.67 -24.13
CA THR A 567 3.47 -2.98 -24.72
C THR A 567 4.89 -2.96 -25.24
N ASN A 568 5.39 -4.11 -25.69
CA ASN A 568 6.75 -4.18 -26.18
C ASN A 568 6.99 -3.28 -27.40
N GLU A 569 5.97 -3.05 -28.22
CA GLU A 569 6.08 -2.24 -29.46
C GLU A 569 5.41 -0.87 -29.38
N ARG A 570 4.31 -0.76 -28.61
CA ARG A 570 3.39 0.39 -28.65
C ARG A 570 3.06 0.92 -27.26
N LEU A 571 2.75 2.21 -27.19
CA LEU A 571 2.17 2.85 -26.03
C LEU A 571 0.83 3.45 -26.41
N PHE A 572 -0.23 3.01 -25.74
CA PHE A 572 -1.60 3.44 -25.97
C PHE A 572 -2.00 4.50 -24.95
N VAL A 573 -2.55 5.61 -25.44
CA VAL A 573 -3.00 6.73 -24.60
C VAL A 573 -4.44 7.08 -24.95
N LEU A 574 -5.35 6.86 -24.00
CA LEU A 574 -6.77 7.15 -24.15
C LEU A 574 -7.08 8.52 -23.54
N THR A 575 -7.82 9.34 -24.27
CA THR A 575 -8.43 10.59 -23.80
C THR A 575 -9.94 10.49 -23.96
N SER A 576 -10.70 11.51 -23.53
CA SER A 576 -12.17 11.49 -23.61
C SER A 576 -12.71 11.19 -25.02
N ASN A 577 -12.06 11.69 -26.08
CA ASN A 577 -12.56 11.58 -27.47
C ASN A 577 -11.56 10.95 -28.46
N ASN A 578 -10.35 10.61 -28.02
CA ASN A 578 -9.28 10.14 -28.90
C ASN A 578 -8.51 9.00 -28.24
N LEU A 579 -8.10 8.02 -29.05
CA LEU A 579 -7.14 7.00 -28.68
C LEU A 579 -5.87 7.19 -29.52
N PHE A 580 -4.78 7.50 -28.85
CA PHE A 580 -3.46 7.66 -29.47
C PHE A 580 -2.66 6.36 -29.36
N VAL A 581 -2.00 6.00 -30.46
CA VAL A 581 -1.09 4.85 -30.54
C VAL A 581 0.30 5.37 -30.88
N LEU A 582 1.24 5.25 -29.94
CA LEU A 582 2.63 5.65 -30.14
C LEU A 582 3.45 4.41 -30.46
N LYS A 583 4.14 4.40 -31.60
CA LYS A 583 5.03 3.31 -31.97
C LYS A 583 6.40 3.50 -31.31
N ILE A 584 6.69 2.72 -30.27
CA ILE A 584 7.90 2.83 -29.46
C ILE A 584 9.02 2.00 -30.05
N ASN A 585 8.80 0.72 -30.31
CA ASN A 585 9.79 -0.17 -30.91
C ASN A 585 9.30 -0.63 -32.30
N ASN A 586 10.25 -1.05 -33.12
CA ASN A 586 10.00 -1.55 -34.48
C ASN A 586 9.91 -3.06 -34.51
#